data_AF-A0A7X6HRT3-F1
#
_entry.id   AF-A0A7X6HRT3-F1
#
_cell.length_a   1.000
_cell.length_b   1.000
_cell.length_c   1.000
_cell.angle_alpha   90.00
_cell.angle_beta   90.00
_cell.angle_gamma   90.00
#
_symmetry.space_group_name_H-M   'P 1'
#
loop_
_entity.id
_entity.type
_entity.pdbx_description
1 polymer ?
#
loop_
_entity_poly.entity_id
_entity_poly.type
_entity_poly.pdbx_seq_one_letter_code
_entity_poly.pdbx_strand_id
1 'polypeptide(L)'
;MKLVVEAYDVLRDNFPKASAATDDRGSITLDWTRLEPDRTVRLFCPFSQEQPVDIFHHTKDEYAVEDIISSPTLVYWLQWFNEI
;
A
#
# COMPACT_ATOMS: atom_id res chain seq x y z
N MET A 1 -11.89 8.23 -6.52
CA MET A 1 -11.26 7.89 -5.22
C MET A 1 -9.82 8.41 -5.23
N LYS A 2 -9.40 9.23 -4.26
CA LYS A 2 -8.04 9.83 -4.22
C LYS A 2 -7.21 9.22 -3.07
N LEU A 3 -7.22 7.90 -2.98
CA LEU A 3 -6.77 7.14 -1.81
C LEU A 3 -5.35 7.50 -1.34
N VAL A 4 -4.39 7.55 -2.27
CA VAL A 4 -2.99 7.88 -1.96
C VAL A 4 -2.82 9.32 -1.49
N VAL A 5 -3.57 10.25 -2.10
CA VAL A 5 -3.54 11.67 -1.72
C VAL A 5 -4.12 11.87 -0.32
N GLU A 6 -5.24 11.21 -0.02
CA GLU A 6 -5.87 11.24 1.29
C GLU A 6 -4.94 10.64 2.37
N ALA A 7 -4.27 9.51 2.10
CA ALA A 7 -3.30 8.93 3.02
C ALA A 7 -2.08 9.85 3.22
N TYR A 8 -1.60 10.50 2.16
CA TYR A 8 -0.54 11.51 2.24
C TYR A 8 -0.95 12.71 3.10
N ASP A 9 -2.18 13.19 2.96
CA ASP A 9 -2.68 14.31 3.75
C ASP A 9 -2.74 14.02 5.25
N VAL A 10 -2.92 12.75 5.62
CA VAL A 10 -2.89 12.29 7.02
C VAL A 10 -1.46 12.07 7.53
N LEU A 11 -0.60 11.40 6.76
CA LEU A 11 0.74 11.02 7.23
C LEU A 11 1.79 12.12 7.09
N ARG A 12 1.62 13.04 6.13
CA ARG A 12 2.54 14.15 5.84
C ARG A 12 3.99 13.67 5.72
N ASP A 13 4.87 14.17 6.58
CA ASP A 13 6.30 13.86 6.57
C ASP A 13 6.60 12.39 6.90
N ASN A 14 5.65 11.66 7.48
CA ASN A 14 5.77 10.24 7.76
C ASN A 14 5.29 9.35 6.58
N PHE A 15 4.87 9.93 5.45
CA PHE A 15 4.46 9.14 4.30
C PHE A 15 5.69 8.47 3.66
N PRO A 16 5.82 7.13 3.69
CA PRO A 16 7.03 6.47 3.23
C PRO A 16 7.15 6.51 1.71
N LYS A 17 8.39 6.51 1.22
CA LYS A 17 8.68 6.43 -0.22
C LYS A 17 8.29 5.05 -0.75
N ALA A 18 7.57 5.01 -1.86
CA ALA A 18 7.21 3.79 -2.57
C ALA A 18 8.01 3.65 -3.87
N SER A 19 8.24 2.42 -4.31
CA SER A 19 8.45 2.14 -5.73
C SER A 19 7.10 1.98 -6.44
N ALA A 20 7.03 2.38 -7.71
CA ALA A 20 5.83 2.23 -8.53
C ALA A 20 6.12 1.36 -9.77
N ALA A 21 5.16 0.53 -10.14
CA ALA A 21 5.21 -0.32 -11.33
C ALA A 21 3.85 -0.40 -12.03
N THR A 22 3.86 -0.85 -13.28
CA THR A 22 2.64 -1.11 -14.06
C THR A 22 2.65 -2.52 -14.63
N ASP A 23 1.48 -3.12 -14.80
CA ASP A 23 1.33 -4.39 -15.51
C ASP A 23 0.99 -4.19 -17.00
N ASP A 24 0.86 -5.30 -17.74
CA ASP A 24 0.50 -5.34 -19.16
C ASP A 24 -0.94 -4.88 -19.46
N ARG A 25 -1.78 -4.80 -18.43
CA ARG A 25 -3.18 -4.38 -18.48
C ARG A 25 -3.37 -2.91 -18.08
N GLY A 26 -2.32 -2.23 -17.63
CA GLY A 26 -2.35 -0.83 -17.21
C GLY A 26 -2.71 -0.63 -15.73
N SER A 27 -2.70 -1.69 -14.91
CA SER A 27 -2.81 -1.59 -13.46
C SER A 27 -1.56 -0.94 -12.89
N ILE A 28 -1.69 -0.29 -11.73
CA ILE A 28 -0.59 0.37 -11.01
C ILE A 28 -0.33 -0.38 -9.70
N THR A 29 0.93 -0.64 -9.40
CA THR A 29 1.35 -1.17 -8.09
C THR A 29 2.24 -0.14 -7.40
N LEU A 30 2.00 0.09 -6.10
CA LEU A 30 2.91 0.81 -5.21
C LEU A 30 3.44 -0.15 -4.15
N ASP A 31 4.77 -0.25 -4.05
CA ASP A 31 5.46 -1.12 -3.09
C ASP A 31 6.26 -0.29 -2.10
N TRP A 32 6.05 -0.55 -0.81
CA TRP A 32 6.88 -0.09 0.30
C TRP A 32 7.57 -1.29 0.91
N THR A 33 8.90 -1.36 0.80
CA THR A 33 9.69 -2.48 1.32
C THR A 33 10.76 -1.96 2.27
N ARG A 34 10.88 -2.61 3.43
CA ARG A 34 11.90 -2.35 4.44
C ARG A 34 12.63 -3.65 4.73
N LEU A 35 13.96 -3.60 4.79
CA LEU A 35 14.80 -4.78 5.03
C LEU A 35 14.87 -5.14 6.53
N GLU A 36 14.88 -4.14 7.41
CA GLU A 36 14.92 -4.32 8.87
C GLU A 36 13.99 -3.31 9.58
N PRO A 37 12.88 -3.78 10.20
CA PRO A 37 12.33 -5.13 10.11
C PRO A 37 11.89 -5.47 8.67
N ASP A 38 11.92 -6.76 8.31
CA ASP A 38 11.44 -7.27 7.02
C ASP A 38 9.93 -7.09 6.93
N ARG A 39 9.51 -6.00 6.28
CA ARG A 39 8.12 -5.62 6.10
C ARG A 39 7.91 -5.11 4.70
N THR A 40 6.79 -5.50 4.12
CA THR A 40 6.33 -4.89 2.87
C THR A 40 4.85 -4.60 2.95
N VAL A 41 4.48 -3.46 2.37
CA VAL A 41 3.11 -3.10 2.05
C VAL A 41 3.05 -2.89 0.54
N ARG A 42 2.06 -3.47 -0.12
CA ARG A 42 1.81 -3.30 -1.55
C ARG A 42 0.38 -2.87 -1.77
N LEU A 43 0.20 -1.76 -2.47
CA LEU A 43 -1.09 -1.30 -2.96
C LEU A 43 -1.22 -1.69 -4.44
N PHE A 44 -2.25 -2.46 -4.77
CA PHE A 44 -2.58 -2.80 -6.15
C PHE A 44 -3.82 -2.03 -6.60
N CYS A 45 -3.63 -1.15 -7.58
CA CYS A 45 -4.68 -0.38 -8.21
C CYS A 45 -4.99 -1.00 -9.59
N PRO A 46 -6.04 -1.81 -9.74
CA PRO A 46 -6.36 -2.42 -11.02
C PRO A 46 -6.71 -1.37 -12.07
N PHE A 47 -6.43 -1.68 -13.34
CA PHE A 47 -6.90 -0.88 -14.47
C PHE A 47 -8.44 -0.77 -14.52
N SER A 48 -9.13 -1.88 -14.24
CA SER A 48 -10.58 -1.94 -14.24
C SER A 48 -11.16 -1.43 -12.93
N GLN A 49 -12.18 -0.56 -13.02
CA GLN A 49 -12.95 -0.09 -11.85
C GLN A 49 -13.88 -1.16 -11.28
N GLU A 50 -14.06 -2.29 -11.97
CA GLU A 50 -14.85 -3.43 -11.48
C GLU A 50 -14.07 -4.29 -10.48
N GLN A 51 -12.73 -4.15 -10.43
CA GLN A 51 -11.88 -4.84 -9.49
C GLN A 51 -11.55 -3.91 -8.31
N PRO A 52 -11.56 -4.41 -7.06
CA PRO A 52 -11.21 -3.62 -5.90
C PRO A 52 -9.73 -3.22 -5.93
N VAL A 53 -9.40 -2.13 -5.23
CA VAL A 53 -8.02 -1.80 -4.90
C VAL A 53 -7.63 -2.68 -3.72
N ASP A 54 -6.53 -3.42 -3.83
CA ASP A 54 -6.11 -4.37 -2.81
C ASP A 54 -4.88 -3.88 -2.07
N ILE A 55 -4.78 -4.22 -0.79
CA ILE A 55 -3.53 -4.10 -0.03
C ILE A 55 -3.01 -5.46 0.38
N PHE A 56 -1.74 -5.68 0.08
CA PHE A 56 -0.97 -6.83 0.51
C PHE A 56 0.00 -6.35 1.56
N HIS A 57 0.10 -7.07 2.68
CA HIS A 57 1.11 -6.80 3.68
C HIS A 57 1.77 -8.09 4.09
N HIS A 58 3.09 -8.04 4.25
CA HIS A 58 3.84 -9.21 4.65
C HIS A 58 4.99 -8.87 5.60
N THR A 59 5.25 -9.80 6.50
CA THR A 59 6.51 -9.92 7.25
C THR A 59 7.26 -11.15 6.77
N LYS A 60 8.40 -11.46 7.41
CA LYS A 60 9.12 -12.72 7.18
C LYS A 60 8.28 -13.98 7.47
N ASP A 61 7.34 -13.89 8.41
CA ASP A 61 6.61 -15.05 8.96
C ASP A 61 5.10 -15.03 8.65
N GLU A 62 4.57 -13.93 8.10
CA GLU A 62 3.14 -13.74 7.86
C GLU A 62 2.88 -13.02 6.53
N TYR A 63 1.88 -13.51 5.79
CA TYR A 63 1.39 -12.91 4.56
C TYR A 63 -0.12 -12.80 4.63
N ALA A 64 -0.65 -11.59 4.46
CA ALA A 64 -2.08 -11.35 4.43
C ALA A 64 -2.46 -10.32 3.35
N VAL A 65 -3.70 -10.46 2.89
CA VAL A 65 -4.30 -9.65 1.82
C VAL A 65 -5.66 -9.19 2.29
N GLU A 66 -5.92 -7.90 2.12
CA GLU A 66 -7.19 -7.30 2.46
C GLU A 66 -7.61 -6.33 1.35
N ASP A 67 -8.91 -6.30 1.07
CA ASP A 67 -9.47 -5.31 0.16
C ASP A 67 -9.30 -3.92 0.81
N ILE A 68 -8.77 -2.95 0.05
CA ILE A 68 -8.77 -1.56 0.52
C ILE A 68 -10.15 -0.97 0.27
N ILE A 69 -10.86 -0.79 1.38
CA ILE A 69 -12.19 -0.17 1.39
C ILE A 69 -12.06 1.35 1.51
N SER A 70 -10.96 1.88 2.06
CA SER A 70 -10.79 3.31 2.32
C SER A 70 -9.34 3.76 2.58
N SER A 71 -9.07 5.07 2.52
CA SER A 71 -7.76 5.65 2.85
C SER A 71 -7.28 5.41 4.29
N PRO A 72 -8.14 5.36 5.33
CA PRO A 72 -7.74 4.91 6.67
C PRO A 72 -7.05 3.54 6.72
N THR A 73 -7.48 2.58 5.89
CA THR A 73 -6.85 1.25 5.82
C THR A 73 -5.40 1.36 5.32
N LEU A 74 -5.15 2.20 4.30
CA LEU A 74 -3.79 2.45 3.84
C LEU A 74 -2.95 3.18 4.91
N VAL A 75 -3.52 4.18 5.57
CA VAL A 75 -2.83 4.91 6.66
C VAL A 75 -2.38 3.95 7.74
N TYR A 76 -3.26 3.05 8.19
CA TYR A 76 -2.95 2.05 9.22
C TYR A 76 -1.73 1.20 8.83
N TRP A 77 -1.73 0.62 7.63
CA TRP A 77 -0.63 -0.23 7.19
C TRP A 77 0.69 0.52 6.96
N LEU A 78 0.63 1.77 6.50
CA LEU A 78 1.82 2.61 6.37
C LEU A 78 2.37 3.06 7.74
N GLN A 79 1.51 3.24 8.75
CA GLN A 79 1.96 3.45 10.13
C GLN A 79 2.65 2.21 10.67
N TRP A 80 2.02 1.04 10.55
CA TRP A 80 2.62 -0.24 10.90
C TRP A 80 3.97 -0.48 10.19
N PHE A 81 4.06 -0.13 8.90
CA PHE A 81 5.32 -0.22 8.14
C PHE A 81 6.43 0.65 8.74
N ASN A 82 6.08 1.83 9.26
CA ASN A 82 7.03 2.78 9.84
C ASN A 82 7.44 2.46 11.28
N GLU A 83 6.66 1.66 12.03
CA GLU A 83 7.01 1.27 13.40
C GLU A 83 8.42 0.66 13.46
N ILE A 84 9.26 1.20 14.33
CA ILE A 84 10.66 0.79 14.52
C ILE A 84 10.71 -0.50 15.33
#